data_AF-A0A9W6BUW5-F1
#
_entry.id   AF-A0A9W6BUW5-F1
#
_cell.length_a   1.000
_cell.length_b   1.000
_cell.length_c   1.000
_cell.angle_alpha   90.00
_cell.angle_beta   90.00
_cell.angle_gamma   90.00
#
_symmetry.space_group_name_H-M   'P 1'
#
loop_
_entity.id
_entity.type
_entity.pdbx_description
1 polymer ?
#
loop_
_entity_poly.entity_id
_entity_poly.type
_entity_poly.pdbx_seq_one_letter_code
_entity_poly.pdbx_strand_id
1 'polypeptide(L)'
;MAPWGYTWFTDVSARWIWARDFGSTTRLVYLKKAIYVASPFTVTMHIVVDDNAAVYVNDVFIAYTNLRNNGGSGHTDMTITLSTGTNRIVVRAQNTGGFIAGALIAITDNASGVTMAVSDSTWAYSAEEAHACDCNYHSGGCSMSIVPSPATACHCSYKGWWTCTGWVVACADWNDYYCQNPGGNWNTCHQGGGDCGAY
;
A
#
# COMPACT_ATOMS: atom_id res chain seq x y z
N MET A 1 -21.82 8.15 -3.16
CA MET A 1 -21.81 8.30 -4.63
C MET A 1 -20.54 7.64 -5.13
N ALA A 2 -20.62 6.71 -6.08
CA ALA A 2 -19.42 6.15 -6.72
C ALA A 2 -18.71 7.30 -7.48
N PRO A 3 -17.37 7.48 -7.38
CA PRO A 3 -16.63 8.45 -8.18
C PRO A 3 -16.87 8.22 -9.68
N TRP A 4 -17.04 6.96 -10.06
CA TRP A 4 -17.25 6.51 -11.42
C TRP A 4 -18.37 5.47 -11.44
N GLY A 5 -19.38 5.63 -12.31
CA GLY A 5 -20.55 4.76 -12.40
C GLY A 5 -20.26 3.37 -12.97
N TYR A 6 -19.47 2.55 -12.27
CA TYR A 6 -19.19 1.17 -12.63
C TYR A 6 -20.37 0.28 -12.24
N THR A 7 -21.18 -0.12 -13.22
CA THR A 7 -22.31 -1.07 -13.02
C THR A 7 -21.92 -2.52 -13.33
N TRP A 8 -20.68 -2.76 -13.76
CA TRP A 8 -20.22 -4.05 -14.32
C TRP A 8 -18.95 -4.58 -13.64
N PHE A 9 -18.57 -4.06 -12.46
CA PHE A 9 -17.44 -4.62 -11.70
C PHE A 9 -17.75 -6.06 -11.25
N THR A 10 -16.71 -6.89 -11.07
CA THR A 10 -16.80 -8.33 -10.78
C THR A 10 -17.80 -8.66 -9.67
N ASP A 11 -17.83 -7.83 -8.62
CA ASP A 11 -18.86 -7.89 -7.60
C ASP A 11 -19.57 -6.54 -7.44
N VAL A 12 -20.86 -6.51 -7.79
CA VAL A 12 -21.69 -5.29 -7.75
C VAL A 12 -21.96 -4.76 -6.34
N SER A 13 -21.65 -5.55 -5.30
CA SER A 13 -21.74 -5.09 -3.91
C SER A 13 -20.55 -4.23 -3.50
N ALA A 14 -19.44 -4.29 -4.24
CA ALA A 14 -18.28 -3.47 -3.99
C ALA A 14 -18.62 -1.97 -4.09
N ARG A 15 -18.04 -1.22 -3.16
CA ARG A 15 -18.16 0.23 -3.06
C ARG A 15 -16.79 0.83 -3.24
N TRP A 16 -16.73 1.95 -3.95
CA TRP A 16 -15.53 2.75 -3.96
C TRP A 16 -15.21 3.16 -2.52
N ILE A 17 -13.95 3.08 -2.12
CA ILE A 17 -13.50 3.49 -0.79
C ILE A 17 -12.25 4.37 -0.91
N TRP A 18 -12.11 5.29 0.05
CA TRP A 18 -10.95 6.15 0.25
C TRP A 18 -10.88 6.60 1.72
N ALA A 19 -9.89 7.41 2.11
CA ALA A 19 -9.88 8.06 3.43
C ALA A 19 -10.97 9.14 3.51
N ARG A 20 -11.91 9.01 4.46
CA ARG A 20 -13.13 9.84 4.71
C ARG A 20 -13.80 10.36 3.43
N ASP A 21 -14.94 9.76 3.06
CA ASP A 21 -15.89 10.24 2.05
C ASP A 21 -15.27 10.90 0.81
N PHE A 22 -15.03 10.09 -0.23
CA PHE A 22 -14.70 10.47 -1.61
C PHE A 22 -14.21 11.91 -1.82
N GLY A 23 -12.88 12.07 -1.91
CA GLY A 23 -12.29 13.35 -2.32
C GLY A 23 -11.29 13.93 -1.34
N SER A 24 -10.38 13.11 -0.82
CA SER A 24 -9.32 13.64 0.02
C SER A 24 -8.17 14.16 -0.84
N THR A 25 -7.70 15.36 -0.49
CA THR A 25 -6.41 15.94 -0.86
C THR A 25 -5.21 15.11 -0.37
N THR A 26 -5.46 13.99 0.32
CA THR A 26 -4.43 13.05 0.74
C THR A 26 -3.96 12.28 -0.50
N ARG A 27 -2.73 12.56 -0.90
CA ARG A 27 -2.08 11.89 -2.03
C ARG A 27 -1.85 10.40 -1.82
N LEU A 28 -1.93 9.91 -0.59
CA LEU A 28 -1.60 8.53 -0.24
C LEU A 28 -2.53 8.02 0.87
N VAL A 29 -3.09 6.83 0.69
CA VAL A 29 -3.90 6.13 1.70
C VAL A 29 -3.55 4.65 1.71
N TYR A 30 -3.61 4.05 2.91
CA TYR A 30 -3.48 2.61 3.09
C TYR A 30 -4.83 2.02 3.44
N LEU A 31 -5.41 1.29 2.50
CA LEU A 31 -6.65 0.53 2.70
C LEU A 31 -6.28 -0.86 3.19
N LYS A 32 -6.87 -1.30 4.30
CA LYS A 32 -6.46 -2.49 5.02
C LYS A 32 -7.65 -3.43 5.26
N LYS A 33 -7.44 -4.72 4.98
CA LYS A 33 -8.41 -5.79 5.22
C LYS A 33 -7.70 -7.01 5.80
N ALA A 34 -8.34 -7.68 6.75
CA ALA A 34 -7.90 -8.97 7.25
C ALA A 34 -8.83 -10.07 6.72
N ILE A 35 -8.25 -11.18 6.26
CA ILE A 35 -8.99 -12.35 5.78
C ILE A 35 -8.42 -13.59 6.48
N TYR A 36 -9.26 -14.31 7.22
CA TYR A 36 -8.89 -15.58 7.83
C TYR A 36 -9.18 -16.74 6.88
N VAL A 37 -8.24 -17.67 6.73
CA VAL A 37 -8.45 -18.93 5.99
C VAL A 37 -7.97 -20.13 6.78
N ALA A 38 -8.69 -21.25 6.70
CA ALA A 38 -8.38 -22.47 7.44
C ALA A 38 -7.24 -23.29 6.80
N SER A 39 -7.06 -23.18 5.49
CA SER A 39 -5.99 -23.82 4.72
C SER A 39 -5.51 -22.88 3.62
N PRO A 40 -4.29 -23.05 3.07
CA PRO A 40 -3.79 -22.17 2.02
C PRO A 40 -4.51 -22.41 0.70
N PHE A 41 -4.80 -21.35 -0.04
CA PHE A 41 -5.31 -21.41 -1.41
C PHE A 41 -5.08 -20.09 -2.13
N THR A 42 -5.33 -20.09 -3.45
CA THR A 42 -5.19 -18.91 -4.30
C THR A 42 -6.51 -18.19 -4.48
N VAL A 43 -6.47 -16.86 -4.40
CA VAL A 43 -7.57 -15.96 -4.73
C VAL A 43 -7.16 -15.04 -5.87
N THR A 44 -8.14 -14.46 -6.56
CA THR A 44 -7.94 -13.36 -7.48
C THR A 44 -8.45 -12.09 -6.82
N MET A 45 -7.58 -11.08 -6.73
CA MET A 45 -7.99 -9.72 -6.41
C MET A 45 -8.25 -8.96 -7.71
N HIS A 46 -9.48 -8.52 -7.87
CA HIS A 46 -9.92 -7.57 -8.89
C HIS A 46 -9.82 -6.18 -8.29
N ILE A 47 -9.09 -5.25 -8.93
CA ILE A 47 -8.94 -3.90 -8.42
C ILE A 47 -9.05 -2.84 -9.52
N VAL A 48 -9.84 -1.80 -9.23
CA VAL A 48 -9.76 -0.50 -9.90
C VAL A 48 -9.26 0.49 -8.86
N VAL A 49 -8.28 1.29 -9.21
CA VAL A 49 -7.78 2.36 -8.34
C VAL A 49 -7.57 3.60 -9.16
N ASP A 50 -7.89 4.75 -8.58
CA ASP A 50 -7.68 6.10 -9.07
C ASP A 50 -6.71 6.83 -8.11
N ASP A 51 -5.42 7.04 -8.45
CA ASP A 51 -4.76 6.81 -9.75
C ASP A 51 -3.97 5.51 -9.82
N ASN A 52 -3.28 5.15 -8.73
CA ASN A 52 -2.39 3.99 -8.67
C ASN A 52 -2.40 3.31 -7.30
N ALA A 53 -2.01 2.04 -7.27
CA ALA A 53 -1.89 1.26 -6.05
C ALA A 53 -0.71 0.29 -6.10
N ALA A 54 -0.10 0.09 -4.93
CA ALA A 54 0.68 -1.10 -4.63
C ALA A 54 -0.12 -2.00 -3.68
N VAL A 55 -0.11 -3.31 -3.93
CA VAL A 55 -0.82 -4.31 -3.13
C VAL A 55 0.19 -5.16 -2.39
N TYR A 56 -0.07 -5.37 -1.10
CA TYR A 56 0.72 -6.19 -0.21
C TYR A 56 -0.15 -7.22 0.50
N VAL A 57 0.39 -8.41 0.69
CA VAL A 57 -0.23 -9.49 1.44
C VAL A 57 0.78 -10.02 2.44
N ASN A 58 0.45 -9.94 3.73
CA ASN A 58 1.37 -10.29 4.81
C ASN A 58 2.73 -9.60 4.66
N ASP A 59 2.69 -8.32 4.27
CA ASP A 59 3.86 -7.44 4.12
C ASP A 59 4.77 -7.78 2.94
N VAL A 60 4.33 -8.73 2.10
CA VAL A 60 4.97 -9.06 0.84
C VAL A 60 4.30 -8.29 -0.28
N PHE A 61 5.11 -7.57 -1.08
CA PHE A 61 4.64 -6.91 -2.29
C PHE A 61 4.13 -7.94 -3.31
N ILE A 62 2.94 -7.71 -3.84
CA ILE A 62 2.29 -8.59 -4.82
C ILE A 62 2.31 -7.96 -6.21
N ALA A 63 1.80 -6.73 -6.31
CA ALA A 63 1.61 -6.08 -7.59
C ALA A 63 1.49 -4.56 -7.46
N TYR A 64 1.75 -3.89 -8.58
CA TYR A 64 1.46 -2.48 -8.79
C TYR A 64 0.45 -2.32 -9.93
N THR A 65 -0.52 -1.41 -9.78
CA THR A 65 -1.53 -1.11 -10.79
C THR A 65 -1.82 0.39 -10.85
N ASN A 66 -2.36 0.84 -11.99
CA ASN A 66 -2.81 2.22 -12.21
C ASN A 66 -4.01 2.26 -13.17
N LEU A 67 -4.77 3.36 -13.16
CA LEU A 67 -5.92 3.59 -14.07
C LEU A 67 -5.59 3.42 -15.55
N ARG A 68 -4.36 3.74 -15.98
CA ARG A 68 -3.96 3.70 -17.39
C ARG A 68 -3.75 2.28 -17.90
N ASN A 69 -3.26 1.37 -17.05
CA ASN A 69 -3.14 -0.05 -17.35
C ASN A 69 -4.51 -0.71 -17.57
N ASN A 70 -5.58 -0.06 -17.12
CA ASN A 70 -6.95 -0.53 -17.21
C ASN A 70 -7.68 -0.07 -18.49
N GLY A 71 -7.01 0.54 -19.48
CA GLY A 71 -7.62 0.83 -20.80
C GLY A 71 -8.91 1.67 -20.77
N GLY A 72 -9.17 2.41 -19.69
CA GLY A 72 -10.39 3.22 -19.50
C GLY A 72 -11.63 2.45 -19.03
N SER A 73 -11.59 1.11 -18.93
CA SER A 73 -12.73 0.29 -18.48
C SER A 73 -12.34 -1.12 -18.01
N GLY A 74 -11.12 -1.33 -17.55
CA GLY A 74 -10.63 -2.59 -17.00
C GLY A 74 -10.46 -2.49 -15.49
N HIS A 75 -10.55 -3.62 -14.81
CA HIS A 75 -9.93 -3.78 -13.50
C HIS A 75 -8.65 -4.60 -13.71
N THR A 76 -7.69 -4.47 -12.81
CA THR A 76 -6.51 -5.32 -12.80
C THR A 76 -6.80 -6.56 -11.97
N ASP A 77 -6.47 -7.73 -12.53
CA ASP A 77 -6.52 -8.99 -11.82
C ASP A 77 -5.13 -9.37 -11.32
N MET A 78 -5.04 -9.79 -10.08
CA MET A 78 -3.81 -10.34 -9.51
C MET A 78 -4.10 -11.60 -8.69
N THR A 79 -3.31 -12.64 -8.91
CA THR A 79 -3.39 -13.87 -8.14
C THR A 79 -2.60 -13.73 -6.84
N ILE A 80 -3.27 -14.01 -5.72
CA ILE A 80 -2.72 -13.94 -4.37
C ILE A 80 -2.80 -15.34 -3.76
N THR A 81 -1.74 -15.78 -3.08
CA THR A 81 -1.80 -16.98 -2.22
C THR A 81 -2.07 -16.55 -0.78
N LEU A 82 -3.20 -17.00 -0.22
CA LEU A 82 -3.50 -16.83 1.20
C LEU A 82 -2.88 -17.99 1.98
N SER A 83 -2.21 -17.69 3.08
CA SER A 83 -1.62 -18.67 4.00
C SER A 83 -2.62 -19.04 5.09
N THR A 84 -2.50 -20.23 5.69
CA THR A 84 -3.31 -20.61 6.86
C THR A 84 -3.26 -19.54 7.94
N GLY A 85 -4.42 -19.18 8.49
CA GLY A 85 -4.58 -18.14 9.49
C GLY A 85 -5.03 -16.81 8.90
N THR A 86 -4.74 -15.73 9.63
CA THR A 86 -5.14 -14.37 9.23
C THR A 86 -4.14 -13.77 8.25
N ASN A 87 -4.62 -13.39 7.07
CA ASN A 87 -3.85 -12.70 6.05
C ASN A 87 -4.16 -11.21 6.09
N ARG A 88 -3.12 -10.38 6.09
CA ARG A 88 -3.22 -8.92 6.06
C ARG A 88 -3.08 -8.42 4.64
N ILE A 89 -4.17 -7.87 4.10
CA ILE A 89 -4.21 -7.24 2.79
C ILE A 89 -4.06 -5.74 2.97
N VAL A 90 -3.09 -5.15 2.29
CA VAL A 90 -2.85 -3.70 2.29
C VAL A 90 -2.83 -3.22 0.85
N VAL A 91 -3.65 -2.23 0.55
CA VAL A 91 -3.62 -1.49 -0.72
C VAL A 91 -3.15 -0.08 -0.42
N ARG A 92 -1.90 0.22 -0.79
CA ARG A 92 -1.31 1.56 -0.76
C ARG A 92 -1.79 2.29 -2.01
N ALA A 93 -2.91 2.99 -1.91
CA ALA A 93 -3.50 3.72 -3.01
C ALA A 93 -3.05 5.19 -3.00
N GLN A 94 -2.73 5.73 -4.17
CA GLN A 94 -2.22 7.09 -4.30
C GLN A 94 -2.96 7.86 -5.40
N ASN A 95 -3.35 9.09 -5.02
CA ASN A 95 -3.91 10.10 -5.89
C ASN A 95 -2.76 11.00 -6.39
N THR A 96 -2.49 10.97 -7.69
CA THR A 96 -1.44 11.75 -8.34
C THR A 96 -1.94 13.11 -8.85
N GLY A 97 -3.26 13.32 -8.93
CA GLY A 97 -3.87 14.60 -9.27
C GLY A 97 -5.40 14.56 -9.33
N GLY A 98 -6.04 15.73 -9.27
CA GLY A 98 -7.50 15.83 -9.26
C GLY A 98 -8.10 15.85 -7.86
N PHE A 99 -9.42 16.06 -7.78
CA PHE A 99 -10.13 16.31 -6.51
C PHE A 99 -10.75 15.04 -5.92
N ILE A 100 -10.84 13.95 -6.69
CA ILE A 100 -11.53 12.72 -6.29
C ILE A 100 -10.63 11.55 -6.64
N ALA A 101 -10.52 10.61 -5.71
CA ALA A 101 -9.79 9.36 -5.84
C ALA A 101 -10.57 8.25 -5.13
N GLY A 102 -10.25 7.01 -5.46
CA GLY A 102 -10.94 5.87 -4.89
C GLY A 102 -10.29 4.55 -5.29
N ALA A 103 -10.59 3.51 -4.53
CA ALA A 103 -10.33 2.12 -4.93
C ALA A 103 -11.61 1.30 -4.87
N LEU A 104 -11.78 0.40 -5.83
CA LEU A 104 -12.84 -0.60 -5.92
C LEU A 104 -12.16 -1.98 -5.97
N ILE A 105 -12.49 -2.86 -5.03
CA ILE A 105 -11.76 -4.12 -4.82
C ILE A 105 -12.77 -5.26 -4.64
N ALA A 106 -12.50 -6.42 -5.25
CA ALA A 106 -13.13 -7.68 -4.92
C ALA A 106 -12.06 -8.78 -4.83
N ILE A 107 -12.16 -9.66 -3.85
CA ILE A 107 -11.24 -10.79 -3.65
C ILE A 107 -12.06 -12.07 -3.75
N THR A 108 -11.78 -12.89 -4.76
CA THR A 108 -12.57 -14.05 -5.14
C THR A 108 -11.72 -15.32 -5.04
N ASP A 109 -12.25 -16.36 -4.40
CA ASP A 109 -11.61 -17.68 -4.40
C ASP A 109 -11.58 -18.26 -5.83
N ASN A 110 -10.39 -18.65 -6.29
CA ASN A 110 -10.21 -19.19 -7.64
C ASN A 110 -10.89 -20.54 -7.83
N ALA A 111 -11.04 -21.34 -6.77
CA ALA A 111 -11.62 -22.68 -6.86
C ALA A 111 -13.15 -22.64 -6.85
N SER A 112 -13.73 -21.90 -5.92
CA SER A 112 -15.19 -21.84 -5.75
C SER A 112 -15.88 -20.70 -6.49
N GLY A 113 -15.13 -19.67 -6.90
CA GLY A 113 -15.69 -18.42 -7.44
C GLY A 113 -16.39 -17.56 -6.40
N VAL A 114 -16.28 -17.89 -5.09
CA VAL A 114 -16.94 -17.13 -4.02
C VAL A 114 -16.14 -15.87 -3.71
N THR A 115 -16.82 -14.71 -3.71
CA THR A 115 -16.24 -13.45 -3.23
C THR A 115 -16.07 -13.49 -1.70
N MET A 116 -14.84 -13.35 -1.25
CA MET A 116 -14.47 -13.38 0.17
C MET A 116 -14.49 -12.00 0.82
N ALA A 117 -14.19 -10.95 0.04
CA ALA A 117 -14.18 -9.58 0.50
C ALA A 117 -14.43 -8.64 -0.68
N VAL A 118 -15.18 -7.57 -0.41
CA VAL A 118 -15.33 -6.44 -1.32
C VAL A 118 -14.89 -5.17 -0.62
N SER A 119 -14.48 -4.14 -1.37
CA SER A 119 -14.26 -2.81 -0.83
C SER A 119 -15.58 -2.24 -0.31
N ASP A 120 -15.63 -1.93 0.97
CA ASP A 120 -16.82 -1.41 1.66
C ASP A 120 -16.38 -0.70 2.96
N SER A 121 -17.34 -0.31 3.80
CA SER A 121 -17.06 0.37 5.08
C SER A 121 -16.32 -0.49 6.11
N THR A 122 -16.13 -1.79 5.87
CA THR A 122 -15.39 -2.69 6.76
C THR A 122 -13.88 -2.65 6.53
N TRP A 123 -13.43 -1.99 5.47
CA TRP A 123 -12.01 -1.72 5.26
C TRP A 123 -11.53 -0.60 6.18
N ALA A 124 -10.44 -0.86 6.89
CA ALA A 124 -9.76 0.19 7.63
C ALA A 124 -8.96 1.05 6.65
N TYR A 125 -8.80 2.34 6.96
CA TYR A 125 -7.93 3.24 6.21
C TYR A 125 -7.01 4.00 7.16
N SER A 126 -5.84 4.39 6.66
CA SER A 126 -4.95 5.31 7.36
C SER A 126 -4.16 6.18 6.37
N ALA A 127 -3.90 7.43 6.75
CA ALA A 127 -3.05 8.34 5.98
C ALA A 127 -1.56 7.97 6.10
N GLU A 128 -1.22 7.27 7.17
CA GLU A 128 0.11 6.72 7.43
C GLU A 128 0.01 5.20 7.36
N GLU A 129 0.99 4.52 6.76
CA GLU A 129 1.06 3.07 6.93
C GLU A 129 1.26 2.83 8.42
N ALA A 130 0.68 1.76 8.97
CA ALA A 130 1.04 1.38 10.35
C ALA A 130 2.48 0.82 10.45
N HIS A 131 3.29 1.06 9.41
CA HIS A 131 4.72 0.81 9.27
C HIS A 131 5.38 2.13 8.91
N ALA A 132 5.17 3.12 9.78
CA ALA A 132 5.96 4.33 9.79
C ALA A 132 7.42 3.93 9.86
N CYS A 133 8.23 4.38 8.90
CA CYS A 133 9.65 4.37 9.15
C CYS A 133 9.94 5.43 10.22
N ASP A 134 10.86 5.12 11.12
CA ASP A 134 11.28 6.01 12.18
C ASP A 134 12.80 5.91 12.31
N CYS A 135 13.44 6.92 12.91
CA CYS A 135 14.88 7.01 12.98
C CYS A 135 15.37 7.42 14.37
N ASN A 136 16.37 6.71 14.87
CA ASN A 136 17.07 7.06 16.09
C ASN A 136 18.34 7.86 15.78
N TYR A 137 18.71 8.72 16.72
CA TYR A 137 19.99 9.40 16.70
C TYR A 137 21.10 8.49 17.23
N HIS A 138 22.23 8.49 16.53
CA HIS A 138 23.50 8.00 17.04
C HIS A 138 24.61 9.03 16.77
N SER A 139 25.75 8.88 17.42
CA SER A 139 26.90 9.74 17.13
C SER A 139 27.29 9.60 15.65
N GLY A 140 27.11 10.67 14.87
CA GLY A 140 27.39 10.69 13.44
C GLY A 140 26.18 10.94 12.53
N GLY A 141 24.94 10.74 13.00
CA GLY A 141 23.73 11.00 12.22
C GLY A 141 22.50 10.22 12.67
N CYS A 142 21.61 9.93 11.73
CA CYS A 142 20.42 9.12 11.97
C CYS A 142 20.53 7.72 11.36
N SER A 143 19.91 6.73 12.02
CA SER A 143 19.69 5.39 11.48
C SER A 143 18.24 4.99 11.74
N MET A 144 17.69 4.12 10.89
CA MET A 144 16.29 3.71 10.99
C MET A 144 16.11 2.82 12.22
N SER A 145 15.17 3.20 13.07
CA SER A 145 14.64 2.36 14.16
C SER A 145 13.52 1.46 13.64
N ILE A 146 12.80 1.90 12.60
CA ILE A 146 11.76 1.13 11.91
C ILE A 146 12.02 1.16 10.41
N VAL A 147 12.11 -0.03 9.82
CA VAL A 147 12.35 -0.22 8.38
C VAL A 147 11.07 0.12 7.60
N PRO A 148 11.16 0.86 6.49
CA PRO A 148 10.00 1.16 5.63
C PRO A 148 9.47 -0.11 4.95
N SER A 149 8.19 -0.11 4.58
CA SER A 149 7.57 -1.20 3.81
C SER A 149 8.15 -1.32 2.39
N PRO A 150 8.08 -2.50 1.75
CA PRO A 150 8.52 -2.67 0.36
C PRO A 150 7.91 -1.64 -0.61
N ALA A 151 8.66 -1.26 -1.63
CA ALA A 151 8.36 -0.17 -2.57
C ALA A 151 8.25 1.22 -1.93
N THR A 152 8.82 1.41 -0.74
CA THR A 152 8.98 2.71 -0.08
C THR A 152 10.36 2.83 0.54
N ALA A 153 10.77 4.05 0.85
CA ALA A 153 12.03 4.34 1.51
C ALA A 153 11.80 5.22 2.75
N CYS A 154 12.80 5.29 3.62
CA CYS A 154 12.71 6.13 4.81
C CYS A 154 13.53 7.39 4.67
N HIS A 155 12.90 8.55 4.85
CA HIS A 155 13.61 9.81 4.99
C HIS A 155 13.86 10.08 6.47
N CYS A 156 15.08 9.80 6.92
CA CYS A 156 15.54 10.22 8.24
C CYS A 156 15.93 11.69 8.24
N SER A 157 15.61 12.42 9.31
CA SER A 157 15.96 13.83 9.45
C SER A 157 16.40 14.13 10.88
N TYR A 158 17.62 14.64 11.02
CA TYR A 158 18.12 15.16 12.29
C TYR A 158 17.38 16.44 12.66
N LYS A 159 16.82 16.49 13.87
CA LYS A 159 16.02 17.63 14.35
C LYS A 159 16.77 18.52 15.33
N GLY A 160 18.03 18.22 15.61
CA GLY A 160 18.79 18.88 16.67
C GLY A 160 18.60 18.17 18.02
N TRP A 161 19.35 18.62 19.03
CA TRP A 161 19.32 18.07 20.40
C TRP A 161 19.43 16.55 20.47
N TRP A 162 20.27 15.94 19.62
CA TRP A 162 20.48 14.48 19.59
C TRP A 162 19.18 13.71 19.28
N THR A 163 18.28 14.28 18.47
CA THR A 163 17.04 13.65 18.06
C THR A 163 16.93 13.49 16.54
N CYS A 164 16.39 12.36 16.12
CA CYS A 164 16.05 12.06 14.74
C CYS A 164 14.57 11.71 14.65
N THR A 165 13.99 11.91 13.47
CA THR A 165 12.65 11.42 13.14
C THR A 165 12.68 10.82 11.75
N GLY A 166 11.86 9.80 11.49
CA GLY A 166 11.64 9.26 10.15
C GLY A 166 10.25 9.57 9.60
N TRP A 167 10.12 9.60 8.28
CA TRP A 167 8.84 9.43 7.61
C TRP A 167 9.02 8.71 6.28
N VAL A 168 8.00 7.95 5.90
CA VAL A 168 8.00 7.15 4.67
C VAL A 168 7.92 8.09 3.46
N VAL A 169 8.77 7.83 2.47
CA VAL A 169 8.77 8.51 1.18
C VAL A 169 8.78 7.50 0.04
N ALA A 170 8.49 8.00 -1.15
CA ALA A 170 8.77 7.32 -2.40
C ALA A 170 10.26 6.94 -2.48
N CYS A 171 10.58 5.78 -3.04
CA CYS A 171 11.97 5.45 -3.36
C CYS A 171 12.51 6.41 -4.43
N ALA A 172 13.80 6.73 -4.35
CA ALA A 172 14.49 7.46 -5.41
C ALA A 172 14.49 6.67 -6.73
N ASP A 173 14.70 5.35 -6.67
CA ASP A 173 14.52 4.42 -7.79
C ASP A 173 13.64 3.24 -7.37
N TRP A 174 12.55 3.04 -8.10
CA TRP A 174 11.59 1.96 -7.86
C TRP A 174 12.10 0.56 -8.25
N ASN A 175 13.04 0.49 -9.18
CA ASN A 175 13.61 -0.77 -9.66
C ASN A 175 14.80 -1.22 -8.80
N ASP A 176 15.23 -0.39 -7.86
CA ASP A 176 16.33 -0.71 -6.97
C ASP A 176 15.95 -1.84 -6.00
N TYR A 177 16.91 -2.75 -5.79
CA TYR A 177 16.72 -3.91 -4.92
C TYR A 177 16.30 -3.51 -3.50
N TYR A 178 16.87 -2.44 -2.94
CA TYR A 178 16.57 -1.95 -1.59
C TYR A 178 15.28 -1.15 -1.50
N CYS A 179 14.72 -0.72 -2.63
CA CYS A 179 13.34 -0.23 -2.68
C CYS A 179 12.36 -1.41 -2.61
N GLN A 180 12.62 -2.47 -3.36
CA GLN A 180 11.75 -3.66 -3.40
C GLN A 180 11.88 -4.53 -2.15
N ASN A 181 13.06 -4.53 -1.52
CA ASN A 181 13.42 -5.32 -0.34
C ASN A 181 14.12 -4.43 0.69
N PRO A 182 13.39 -3.49 1.32
CA PRO A 182 13.97 -2.58 2.29
C PRO A 182 14.48 -3.31 3.53
N GLY A 183 15.62 -2.86 4.05
CA GLY A 183 16.24 -3.36 5.27
C GLY A 183 16.74 -2.23 6.17
N GLY A 184 17.13 -2.57 7.39
CA GLY A 184 17.73 -1.62 8.34
C GLY A 184 19.18 -1.28 8.00
N ASN A 185 19.42 -0.70 6.82
CA ASN A 185 20.77 -0.43 6.31
C ASN A 185 20.84 0.93 5.59
N TRP A 186 22.09 1.35 5.30
CA TRP A 186 22.37 2.63 4.65
C TRP A 186 21.66 2.78 3.30
N ASN A 187 21.62 1.73 2.46
CA ASN A 187 21.05 1.82 1.11
C ASN A 187 19.54 2.11 1.13
N THR A 188 18.78 1.44 2.00
CA THR A 188 17.34 1.69 2.16
C THR A 188 17.06 3.10 2.70
N CYS A 189 17.91 3.63 3.60
CA CYS A 189 17.80 5.02 4.05
C CYS A 189 18.17 6.01 2.93
N HIS A 190 19.21 5.71 2.16
CA HIS A 190 19.68 6.55 1.07
C HIS A 190 18.62 6.71 -0.04
N GLN A 191 17.86 5.65 -0.32
CA GLN A 191 16.70 5.70 -1.22
C GLN A 191 15.64 6.72 -0.80
N GLY A 192 15.58 7.08 0.50
CA GLY A 192 14.69 8.12 1.02
C GLY A 192 15.29 9.52 1.02
N GLY A 193 16.59 9.67 0.70
CA GLY A 193 17.29 10.96 0.59
C GLY A 193 17.45 11.71 1.91
N GLY A 194 17.44 11.01 3.04
CA GLY A 194 17.57 11.59 4.39
C GLY A 194 18.99 11.59 4.95
N ASP A 195 19.10 11.93 6.24
CA ASP A 195 20.32 11.74 7.04
C ASP A 195 20.50 10.26 7.38
N CYS A 196 21.53 9.64 6.81
CA CYS A 196 21.87 8.24 7.03
C CYS A 196 23.26 8.09 7.65
N GLY A 197 23.76 9.11 8.37
CA GLY A 197 25.15 9.20 8.83
C GLY A 197 25.53 8.26 9.97
N ALA A 198 24.57 7.56 10.57
CA ALA A 198 24.78 6.63 11.68
C ALA A 198 24.82 5.14 11.25
N TYR A 199 24.86 4.85 9.95
CA TYR A 199 25.07 3.50 9.43
C TYR A 199 26.53 3.19 9.12
#